data_AF-A0A1Q6M1S7-F1
#
_entry.id   AF-A0A1Q6M1S7-F1
#
_cell.length_a   1.000
_cell.length_b   1.000
_cell.length_c   1.000
_cell.angle_alpha   90.00
_cell.angle_beta   90.00
_cell.angle_gamma   90.00
#
_symmetry.space_group_name_H-M   'P 1'
#
loop_
_entity.id
_entity.type
_entity.pdbx_description
1 polymer ?
#
loop_
_entity_poly.entity_id
_entity_poly.type
_entity_poly.pdbx_seq_one_letter_code
_entity_poly.pdbx_strand_id
1 'polypeptide(L)'
;MKQTEYEIPIFTDNDKADLNLYSSKMAEALKKQLDKFGNPLIFKGAVSTLTELENLKSSSSAGEIYRVNSESKNYIFDGTNFQEYSDDINIDLLESKSHKYHLKITSAVTAGTEVTIPCYYKVGQAVIDVYLNGERLLLSSDASGTDGHYREVGTANSISNKIKTTTDWALETGDVLDFVVRR
;
A
#
# COMPACT_ATOMS: atom_id res chain seq x y z
N MET A 1 46.25 49.19 28.25
CA MET A 1 45.58 47.95 27.82
C MET A 1 44.56 48.32 26.76
N LYS A 2 44.56 47.70 25.57
CA LYS A 2 43.46 47.88 24.61
C LYS A 2 42.28 47.08 25.13
N GLN A 3 41.18 47.78 25.43
CA GLN A 3 39.94 47.15 25.87
C GLN A 3 39.28 46.53 24.65
N THR A 4 39.25 45.19 24.59
CA THR A 4 38.50 44.48 23.57
C THR A 4 37.04 44.46 24.02
N GLU A 5 36.18 45.21 23.34
CA GLU A 5 34.73 45.10 23.55
C GLU A 5 34.23 43.80 22.93
N TYR A 6 33.46 43.05 23.71
CA TYR A 6 32.75 41.86 23.23
C TYR A 6 31.28 42.23 23.09
N GLU A 7 30.74 42.12 21.87
CA GLU A 7 29.31 42.21 21.65
C GLU A 7 28.64 40.95 22.20
N ILE A 8 28.03 41.07 23.38
CA ILE A 8 27.20 40.01 23.95
C ILE A 8 25.80 40.15 23.35
N PRO A 9 25.30 39.14 22.62
CA PRO A 9 23.96 39.20 22.06
C PRO A 9 22.91 39.32 23.17
N ILE A 10 22.02 40.30 23.05
CA ILE A 10 20.93 40.55 23.98
C ILE A 10 19.69 39.81 23.45
N PHE A 11 19.27 38.77 24.17
CA PHE A 11 18.05 38.05 23.83
C PHE A 11 16.81 38.91 24.14
N THR A 12 15.96 39.04 23.15
CA THR A 12 14.70 39.78 23.19
C THR A 12 13.53 38.90 23.65
N ASP A 13 12.38 39.50 23.92
CA ASP A 13 11.18 38.73 24.28
C ASP A 13 10.64 37.87 23.11
N ASN A 14 10.97 38.23 21.86
CA ASN A 14 10.69 37.40 20.70
C ASN A 14 11.52 36.11 20.69
N ASP A 15 12.80 36.19 21.09
CA ASP A 15 13.67 35.01 21.19
C ASP A 15 13.13 34.00 22.24
N LYS A 16 12.49 34.50 23.31
CA LYS A 16 11.80 33.65 24.30
C LYS A 16 10.53 33.02 23.73
N ALA A 17 9.76 33.75 22.93
CA ALA A 17 8.55 33.22 22.30
C ALA A 17 8.87 32.11 21.28
N ASP A 18 9.92 32.30 20.49
CA ASP A 18 10.41 31.31 19.53
C ASP A 18 10.98 30.07 20.22
N LEU A 19 11.71 30.26 21.33
CA LEU A 19 12.19 29.15 22.16
C LEU A 19 11.02 28.34 22.73
N ASN A 20 9.99 29.00 23.27
CA ASN A 20 8.80 28.33 23.78
C ASN A 20 8.06 27.56 22.68
N LEU A 21 7.91 28.15 21.49
CA LEU A 21 7.29 27.49 20.35
C LEU A 21 8.09 26.27 19.88
N TYR A 22 9.43 26.38 19.83
CA TYR A 22 10.32 25.27 19.49
C TYR A 22 10.22 24.15 20.54
N SER A 23 10.23 24.50 21.83
CA SER A 23 10.05 23.55 22.93
C SER A 23 8.70 22.83 22.86
N SER A 24 7.61 23.54 22.55
CA SER A 24 6.29 22.92 22.36
C SER A 24 6.25 21.95 21.18
N LYS A 25 6.81 22.34 20.02
CA LYS A 25 6.90 21.47 18.84
C LYS A 25 7.75 20.23 19.10
N MET A 26 8.86 20.38 19.82
CA MET A 26 9.72 19.27 20.22
C MET A 26 9.00 18.33 21.19
N ALA A 27 8.27 18.86 22.16
CA ALA A 27 7.47 18.07 23.10
C ALA A 27 6.35 17.28 22.38
N GLU A 28 5.65 17.88 21.42
CA GLU A 28 4.67 17.17 20.60
C GLU A 28 5.30 16.08 19.73
N ALA A 29 6.47 16.35 19.12
CA ALA A 29 7.19 15.36 18.34
C ALA A 29 7.66 14.18 19.21
N LEU A 30 8.19 14.46 20.40
CA LEU A 30 8.61 13.44 21.36
C LEU A 30 7.41 12.61 21.84
N LYS A 31 6.28 13.25 22.16
CA LYS A 31 5.03 12.58 22.53
C LYS A 31 4.55 11.64 21.42
N LYS A 32 4.51 12.11 20.17
CA LYS A 32 4.16 11.27 19.02
C LYS A 32 5.10 10.07 18.84
N GLN A 33 6.39 10.23 19.11
CA GLN A 33 7.34 9.11 19.05
C GLN A 33 7.10 8.14 20.23
N LEU A 34 6.89 8.65 21.45
CA LEU A 34 6.54 7.83 22.61
C LEU A 34 5.24 7.04 22.39
N ASP A 35 4.19 7.67 21.85
CA ASP A 35 2.90 7.02 21.58
C ASP A 35 3.06 5.89 20.54
N LYS A 36 3.99 6.02 19.57
CA LYS A 36 4.32 4.96 18.61
C LYS A 36 5.04 3.77 19.24
N PHE A 37 5.88 4.01 20.25
CA PHE A 37 6.53 2.94 21.04
C PHE A 37 5.67 2.46 22.22
N GLY A 38 4.62 3.22 22.55
CA GLY A 38 3.93 3.21 23.83
C GLY A 38 2.42 3.00 23.74
N ASN A 39 1.91 2.47 22.63
CA ASN A 39 0.66 1.73 22.65
C ASN A 39 0.96 0.24 22.82
N PRO A 40 1.38 -0.22 24.02
CA PRO A 40 1.25 -1.63 24.32
C PRO A 40 -0.22 -1.99 24.15
N LEU A 41 -0.47 -3.25 23.82
CA LEU A 41 -1.82 -3.77 23.80
C LEU A 41 -2.42 -3.61 25.20
N ILE A 42 -3.39 -2.70 25.35
CA ILE A 42 -3.98 -2.36 26.66
C ILE A 42 -5.40 -2.89 26.70
N PHE A 43 -5.64 -3.88 27.57
CA PHE A 43 -7.00 -4.34 27.82
C PHE A 43 -7.80 -3.30 28.63
N LYS A 44 -8.89 -2.80 28.07
CA LYS A 44 -9.74 -1.73 28.63
C LYS A 44 -11.00 -2.23 29.33
N GLY A 45 -11.46 -3.45 29.01
CA GLY A 45 -12.63 -4.04 29.63
C GLY A 45 -13.50 -4.84 28.67
N ALA A 46 -14.77 -5.04 29.03
CA ALA A 46 -15.73 -5.79 28.24
C ALA A 46 -16.99 -4.96 27.96
N VAL A 47 -17.55 -5.14 26.77
CA VAL A 47 -18.86 -4.64 26.34
C VAL A 47 -19.78 -5.82 26.02
N SER A 48 -21.08 -5.59 26.00
CA SER A 48 -22.06 -6.65 25.77
C SER A 48 -22.16 -7.02 24.29
N THR A 49 -22.06 -6.02 23.40
CA THR A 49 -22.31 -6.18 21.96
C THR A 49 -21.33 -5.39 21.08
N LEU A 50 -21.25 -5.73 19.79
CA LEU A 50 -20.48 -4.97 18.79
C LEU A 50 -20.96 -3.51 18.67
N THR A 51 -22.26 -3.25 18.79
CA THR A 51 -22.78 -1.88 18.73
C THR A 51 -22.22 -1.01 19.86
N GLU A 52 -22.12 -1.57 21.06
CA GLU A 52 -21.49 -0.88 22.20
C GLU A 52 -20.00 -0.65 21.96
N LEU A 53 -19.31 -1.61 21.35
CA LEU A 53 -17.91 -1.46 20.95
C LEU A 53 -17.74 -0.31 19.94
N GLU A 54 -18.57 -0.28 18.89
CA GLU A 54 -18.51 0.73 17.83
C GLU A 54 -18.73 2.15 18.34
N ASN A 55 -19.59 2.32 19.37
CA ASN A 55 -19.81 3.61 20.01
C ASN A 55 -18.55 4.16 20.72
N LEU A 56 -17.57 3.30 21.07
CA LEU A 56 -16.32 3.70 21.70
C LEU A 56 -15.26 4.21 20.72
N LYS A 57 -15.44 4.06 19.40
CA LYS A 57 -14.43 4.45 18.39
C LYS A 57 -13.92 5.88 18.55
N SER A 58 -14.83 6.81 18.85
CA SER A 58 -14.50 8.24 18.97
C SER A 58 -13.67 8.59 20.22
N SER A 59 -13.72 7.75 21.25
CA SER A 59 -13.00 7.94 22.51
C SER A 59 -11.82 6.97 22.67
N SER A 60 -11.66 6.02 21.75
CA SER A 60 -10.60 5.02 21.81
C SER A 60 -9.28 5.50 21.20
N SER A 61 -8.20 4.97 21.77
CA SER A 61 -6.83 5.17 21.29
C SER A 61 -6.28 3.87 20.70
N ALA A 62 -5.39 3.97 19.70
CA ALA A 62 -4.85 2.79 19.04
C ALA A 62 -4.20 1.83 20.06
N GLY A 63 -4.35 0.52 19.86
CA GLY A 63 -3.85 -0.51 20.79
C GLY A 63 -4.75 -0.84 21.98
N GLU A 64 -5.87 -0.13 22.15
CA GLU A 64 -6.88 -0.50 23.15
C GLU A 64 -7.62 -1.79 22.75
N ILE A 65 -7.73 -2.74 23.68
CA ILE A 65 -8.42 -4.02 23.52
C ILE A 65 -9.68 -4.07 24.37
N TYR A 66 -10.80 -4.45 23.78
CA TYR A 66 -12.06 -4.71 24.46
C TYR A 66 -12.57 -6.12 24.17
N ARG A 67 -13.18 -6.76 25.16
CA ARG A 67 -13.91 -8.01 24.98
C ARG A 67 -15.35 -7.72 24.59
N VAL A 68 -15.88 -8.43 23.60
CA VAL A 68 -17.31 -8.44 23.24
C VAL A 68 -17.93 -9.72 23.74
N ASN A 69 -18.80 -9.62 24.76
CA ASN A 69 -19.36 -10.80 25.43
C ASN A 69 -20.28 -11.63 24.54
N SER A 70 -21.09 -10.99 23.69
CA SER A 70 -21.98 -11.69 22.75
C SER A 70 -21.25 -12.61 21.78
N GLU A 71 -19.97 -12.32 21.50
CA GLU A 71 -19.16 -13.09 20.55
C GLU A 71 -18.05 -13.89 21.24
N SER A 72 -17.81 -13.66 22.53
CA SER A 72 -16.67 -14.22 23.27
C SER A 72 -15.31 -13.95 22.60
N LYS A 73 -15.19 -12.79 21.96
CA LYS A 73 -14.01 -12.35 21.20
C LYS A 73 -13.41 -11.08 21.79
N ASN A 74 -12.13 -10.87 21.54
CA ASN A 74 -11.44 -9.62 21.84
C ASN A 74 -11.29 -8.81 20.55
N TYR A 75 -11.30 -7.49 20.66
CA TYR A 75 -11.14 -6.57 19.55
C TYR A 75 -10.12 -5.49 19.93
N ILE A 76 -9.21 -5.17 19.02
CA ILE A 76 -8.20 -4.13 19.14
C ILE A 76 -8.58 -2.92 18.28
N PHE A 77 -8.42 -1.71 18.81
CA PHE A 77 -8.57 -0.49 18.03
C PHE A 77 -7.28 -0.18 17.25
N ASP A 78 -7.37 -0.07 15.92
CA ASP A 78 -6.23 0.25 15.05
C ASP A 78 -5.93 1.76 14.93
N GLY A 79 -6.73 2.60 15.62
CA GLY A 79 -6.71 4.06 15.50
C GLY A 79 -7.87 4.62 14.64
N THR A 80 -8.55 3.75 13.90
CA THR A 80 -9.71 4.07 13.05
C THR A 80 -10.89 3.13 13.33
N ASN A 81 -10.64 1.83 13.40
CA ASN A 81 -11.64 0.78 13.56
C ASN A 81 -11.23 -0.25 14.62
N PHE A 82 -12.24 -0.93 15.16
CA PHE A 82 -12.02 -2.14 15.94
C PHE A 82 -11.85 -3.34 14.99
N GLN A 83 -10.78 -4.09 15.18
CA GLN A 83 -10.50 -5.33 14.48
C GLN A 83 -10.46 -6.48 15.48
N GLU A 84 -10.88 -7.68 15.08
CA GLU A 84 -10.79 -8.86 15.95
C GLU A 84 -9.33 -9.11 16.34
N TYR A 85 -9.06 -9.16 17.64
CA TYR A 85 -7.75 -9.46 18.17
C TYR A 85 -7.53 -10.97 18.13
N SER A 86 -6.56 -11.39 17.32
CA SER A 86 -6.14 -12.77 17.16
C SER A 86 -4.64 -12.88 17.46
N ASP A 87 -4.24 -14.03 18.01
CA ASP A 87 -2.85 -14.47 18.17
C ASP A 87 -2.23 -14.96 16.85
N ASP A 88 -3.05 -15.20 15.83
CA ASP A 88 -2.59 -15.55 14.50
C ASP A 88 -2.23 -14.29 13.70
N ILE A 89 -0.94 -14.16 13.36
CA ILE A 89 -0.51 -13.20 12.34
C ILE A 89 -1.00 -13.74 10.99
N ASN A 90 -2.03 -13.10 10.41
CA ASN A 90 -2.48 -13.44 9.07
C ASN A 90 -1.48 -12.92 8.02
N ILE A 91 -0.44 -13.72 7.75
CA ILE A 91 0.60 -13.42 6.75
C ILE A 91 0.00 -13.26 5.34
N ASP A 92 -1.15 -13.90 5.05
CA ASP A 92 -1.85 -13.75 3.76
C ASP A 92 -2.38 -12.33 3.51
N LEU A 93 -2.54 -11.51 4.56
CA LEU A 93 -2.93 -10.10 4.45
C LEU A 93 -1.71 -9.17 4.23
N LEU A 94 -0.51 -9.64 4.58
CA LEU A 94 0.75 -8.89 4.44
C LEU A 94 1.47 -9.18 3.13
N GLU A 95 1.31 -10.38 2.57
CA GLU A 95 1.83 -10.71 1.25
C GLU A 95 0.74 -10.47 0.20
N SER A 96 0.92 -9.46 -0.66
CA SER A 96 0.19 -9.39 -1.92
C SER A 96 0.48 -10.68 -2.69
N LYS A 97 -0.41 -11.68 -2.63
CA LYS A 97 -0.24 -13.00 -3.27
C LYS A 97 -0.14 -12.82 -4.78
N SER A 98 1.07 -12.58 -5.27
CA SER A 98 1.35 -12.51 -6.68
C SER A 98 1.51 -13.93 -7.22
N HIS A 99 0.75 -14.28 -8.25
CA HIS A 99 0.87 -15.56 -8.93
C HIS A 99 1.67 -15.36 -10.21
N LYS A 100 2.61 -16.27 -10.45
CA LYS A 100 3.46 -16.25 -11.64
C LYS A 100 2.96 -17.26 -12.66
N TYR A 101 2.86 -16.84 -13.91
CA TYR A 101 2.49 -17.70 -15.02
C TYR A 101 3.47 -17.52 -16.17
N HIS A 102 3.62 -18.56 -17.00
CA HIS A 102 4.53 -18.56 -18.13
C HIS A 102 3.78 -19.01 -19.40
N LEU A 103 4.08 -18.39 -20.54
CA LEU A 103 3.56 -18.76 -21.85
C LEU A 103 4.70 -18.78 -22.86
N LYS A 104 4.94 -19.94 -23.47
CA LYS A 104 5.87 -20.05 -24.60
C LYS A 104 5.12 -19.83 -25.92
N ILE A 105 5.60 -18.92 -26.75
CA ILE A 105 5.07 -18.68 -28.08
C ILE A 105 5.53 -19.80 -29.02
N THR A 106 4.58 -20.63 -29.46
CA THR A 106 4.85 -21.79 -30.33
C THR A 106 4.71 -21.48 -31.82
N SER A 107 4.08 -20.36 -32.15
CA SER A 107 3.94 -19.83 -33.50
C SER A 107 4.00 -18.30 -33.45
N ALA A 108 4.72 -17.69 -34.39
CA ALA A 108 4.83 -16.24 -34.47
C ALA A 108 3.47 -15.54 -34.42
N VAL A 109 3.40 -14.46 -33.65
CA VAL A 109 2.22 -13.63 -33.44
C VAL A 109 2.48 -12.30 -34.13
N THR A 110 1.65 -11.96 -35.12
CA THR A 110 1.78 -10.68 -35.83
C THR A 110 1.49 -9.50 -34.89
N ALA A 111 2.15 -8.38 -35.16
CA ALA A 111 1.94 -7.17 -34.36
C ALA A 111 0.48 -6.71 -34.37
N GLY A 112 0.03 -6.12 -33.27
CA GLY A 112 -1.34 -5.64 -33.14
C GLY A 112 -2.37 -6.74 -32.91
N THR A 113 -1.98 -7.96 -32.53
CA THR A 113 -2.93 -9.09 -32.38
C THR A 113 -3.14 -9.49 -30.91
N GLU A 114 -4.31 -10.10 -30.65
CA GLU A 114 -4.65 -10.59 -29.31
C GLU A 114 -3.93 -11.91 -29.01
N VAL A 115 -3.38 -12.00 -27.81
CA VAL A 115 -2.75 -13.19 -27.24
C VAL A 115 -3.60 -13.65 -26.06
N THR A 116 -4.02 -14.91 -26.08
CA THR A 116 -4.67 -15.54 -24.93
C THR A 116 -3.61 -16.02 -23.96
N ILE A 117 -3.72 -15.62 -22.70
CA ILE A 117 -2.72 -15.86 -21.66
C ILE A 117 -3.23 -16.89 -20.64
N PRO A 118 -2.35 -17.62 -19.93
CA PRO A 118 -2.71 -18.73 -19.04
C PRO A 118 -3.27 -18.28 -17.68
N CYS A 119 -3.69 -17.03 -17.54
CA CYS A 119 -4.22 -16.48 -16.30
C CYS A 119 -5.36 -15.50 -16.57
N TYR A 120 -6.13 -15.23 -15.52
CA TYR A 120 -7.18 -14.23 -15.52
C TYR A 120 -6.76 -13.04 -14.66
N TYR A 121 -7.06 -11.84 -15.11
CA TYR A 121 -6.75 -10.59 -14.41
C TYR A 121 -7.90 -9.59 -14.54
N LYS A 122 -7.92 -8.57 -13.67
CA LYS A 122 -8.93 -7.50 -13.70
C LYS A 122 -8.40 -6.32 -14.50
N VAL A 123 -9.09 -5.97 -15.58
CA VAL A 123 -8.67 -4.94 -16.53
C VAL A 123 -8.70 -3.54 -15.89
N GLY A 124 -7.66 -2.76 -16.11
CA GLY A 124 -7.51 -1.37 -15.68
C GLY A 124 -7.21 -1.20 -14.19
N GLN A 125 -6.69 -2.22 -13.53
CA GLN A 125 -6.43 -2.20 -12.08
C GLN A 125 -4.94 -2.29 -11.73
N ALA A 126 -4.05 -2.25 -12.72
CA ALA A 126 -2.59 -2.40 -12.54
C ALA A 126 -2.20 -3.69 -11.77
N VAL A 127 -2.98 -4.75 -11.98
CA VAL A 127 -2.80 -6.04 -11.29
C VAL A 127 -1.97 -7.05 -12.08
N ILE A 128 -1.62 -6.76 -13.34
CA ILE A 128 -0.82 -7.64 -14.19
C ILE A 128 0.45 -6.93 -14.65
N ASP A 129 1.60 -7.55 -14.43
CA ASP A 129 2.85 -7.20 -15.11
C ASP A 129 3.18 -8.27 -16.14
N VAL A 130 3.63 -7.85 -17.32
CA VAL A 130 4.01 -8.72 -18.44
C VAL A 130 5.50 -8.57 -18.71
N TYR A 131 6.18 -9.69 -18.93
CA TYR A 131 7.59 -9.74 -19.27
C TYR A 131 7.78 -10.55 -20.54
N LEU A 132 8.67 -10.13 -21.43
CA LEU A 132 9.09 -10.87 -22.60
C LEU A 132 10.57 -11.23 -22.48
N ASN A 133 10.89 -12.52 -22.51
CA ASN A 133 12.26 -13.02 -22.39
C ASN A 133 13.03 -12.43 -21.18
N GLY A 134 12.30 -12.15 -20.09
CA GLY A 134 12.84 -11.54 -18.87
C GLY A 134 12.77 -10.00 -18.81
N GLU A 135 12.46 -9.31 -19.91
CA GLU A 135 12.32 -7.85 -19.94
C GLU A 135 10.88 -7.42 -19.67
N ARG A 136 10.68 -6.46 -18.76
CA ARG A 136 9.34 -5.96 -18.42
C ARG A 136 8.77 -5.12 -19.56
N LEU A 137 7.60 -5.50 -20.04
CA LEU A 137 6.84 -4.73 -21.02
C LEU A 137 6.05 -3.60 -20.35
N LEU A 138 5.85 -2.51 -21.10
CA LEU A 138 5.03 -1.38 -20.68
C LEU A 138 3.63 -1.47 -21.26
N LEU A 139 2.62 -1.11 -20.46
CA LEU A 139 1.24 -0.98 -20.91
C LEU A 139 1.11 0.29 -21.78
N SER A 140 0.61 0.14 -23.00
CA SER A 140 0.42 1.23 -23.95
C SER A 140 -0.93 1.94 -23.77
N SER A 141 -0.93 3.25 -23.93
CA SER A 141 -2.14 4.08 -23.96
C SER A 141 -2.90 3.97 -25.29
N ASP A 142 -2.22 3.64 -26.39
CA ASP A 142 -2.80 3.50 -27.73
C ASP A 142 -2.39 2.21 -28.45
N ALA A 143 -3.08 1.90 -29.55
CA ALA A 143 -2.80 0.70 -30.34
C ALA A 143 -1.46 0.76 -31.08
N SER A 144 -0.92 1.96 -31.28
CA SER A 144 0.31 2.19 -32.04
C SER A 144 1.58 1.91 -31.24
N GLY A 145 1.50 1.94 -29.91
CA GLY A 145 2.63 1.67 -29.02
C GLY A 145 3.44 2.92 -28.66
N THR A 146 2.81 4.10 -28.66
CA THR A 146 3.52 5.36 -28.41
C THR A 146 4.30 5.38 -27.09
N ASP A 147 3.80 4.70 -26.07
CA ASP A 147 4.36 4.64 -24.71
C ASP A 147 4.43 3.21 -24.13
N GLY A 148 4.18 2.18 -24.95
CA GLY A 148 4.17 0.82 -24.48
C GLY A 148 4.12 -0.23 -25.59
N HIS A 149 4.00 -1.49 -25.17
CA HIS A 149 4.25 -2.67 -25.98
C HIS A 149 3.00 -3.55 -26.11
N TYR A 150 2.12 -3.46 -25.12
CA TYR A 150 0.88 -4.24 -25.08
C TYR A 150 -0.26 -3.44 -24.47
N ARG A 151 -1.48 -3.92 -24.68
CA ARG A 151 -2.71 -3.42 -24.08
C ARG A 151 -3.48 -4.56 -23.43
N GLU A 152 -4.19 -4.22 -22.37
CA GLU A 152 -5.20 -5.10 -21.80
C GLU A 152 -6.43 -5.15 -22.71
N VAL A 153 -7.06 -6.32 -22.82
CA VAL A 153 -8.23 -6.53 -23.68
C VAL A 153 -9.46 -6.67 -22.80
N GLY A 154 -10.42 -5.75 -22.94
CA GLY A 154 -11.69 -5.75 -22.21
C GLY A 154 -12.10 -4.36 -21.74
N THR A 155 -13.17 -4.29 -20.97
CA THR A 155 -13.62 -3.06 -20.30
C THR A 155 -13.00 -2.94 -18.92
N ALA A 156 -12.75 -1.72 -18.44
CA ALA A 156 -12.26 -1.49 -17.07
C ALA A 156 -13.12 -2.25 -16.05
N ASN A 157 -12.48 -2.83 -15.04
CA ASN A 157 -13.04 -3.71 -14.02
C ASN A 157 -13.59 -5.08 -14.47
N SER A 158 -13.56 -5.42 -15.78
CA SER A 158 -13.90 -6.77 -16.23
C SER A 158 -12.75 -7.75 -16.00
N ILE A 159 -13.08 -9.04 -15.98
CA ILE A 159 -12.09 -10.12 -15.94
C ILE A 159 -11.73 -10.52 -17.36
N SER A 160 -10.43 -10.56 -17.66
CA SER A 160 -9.91 -10.94 -18.97
C SER A 160 -8.78 -11.96 -18.83
N ASN A 161 -8.59 -12.77 -19.88
CA ASN A 161 -7.45 -13.65 -20.06
C ASN A 161 -6.71 -13.36 -21.38
N LYS A 162 -6.81 -12.12 -21.86
CA LYS A 162 -6.23 -11.71 -23.12
C LYS A 162 -5.44 -10.42 -22.96
N ILE A 163 -4.33 -10.33 -23.67
CA ILE A 163 -3.63 -9.08 -23.94
C ILE A 163 -3.56 -8.87 -25.45
N LYS A 164 -3.19 -7.68 -25.90
CA LYS A 164 -3.00 -7.36 -27.31
C LYS A 164 -1.68 -6.64 -27.48
N THR A 165 -0.80 -7.12 -28.35
CA THR A 165 0.43 -6.38 -28.65
C THR A 165 0.12 -5.09 -29.40
N THR A 166 1.00 -4.11 -29.34
CA THR A 166 0.90 -2.89 -30.16
C THR A 166 1.26 -3.19 -31.61
N THR A 167 0.88 -2.31 -32.54
CA THR A 167 1.03 -2.58 -33.99
C THR A 167 2.47 -2.60 -34.48
N ASP A 168 3.43 -2.18 -33.65
CA ASP A 168 4.86 -2.23 -33.87
C ASP A 168 5.54 -3.44 -33.18
N TRP A 169 4.81 -4.21 -32.39
CA TRP A 169 5.33 -5.30 -31.57
C TRP A 169 4.79 -6.67 -31.97
N ALA A 170 5.62 -7.45 -32.65
CA ALA A 170 5.36 -8.86 -32.95
C ALA A 170 6.01 -9.77 -31.89
N LEU A 171 5.56 -11.02 -31.80
CA LEU A 171 6.22 -12.06 -31.02
C LEU A 171 6.69 -13.16 -31.95
N GLU A 172 7.89 -13.67 -31.71
CA GLU A 172 8.51 -14.70 -32.52
C GLU A 172 8.30 -16.09 -31.92
N THR A 173 8.38 -17.11 -32.77
CA THR A 173 8.36 -18.50 -32.29
C THR A 173 9.57 -18.74 -31.38
N GLY A 174 9.31 -19.15 -30.14
CA GLY A 174 10.34 -19.39 -29.12
C GLY A 174 10.35 -18.36 -28.01
N ASP A 175 9.73 -17.19 -28.22
CA ASP A 175 9.57 -16.17 -27.18
C ASP A 175 8.84 -16.70 -25.95
N VAL A 176 9.22 -16.19 -24.79
CA VAL A 176 8.63 -16.53 -23.50
C VAL A 176 8.01 -15.28 -22.89
N LEU A 177 6.70 -15.34 -22.65
CA LEU A 177 5.99 -14.35 -21.86
C LEU A 177 5.82 -14.84 -20.43
N ASP A 178 6.29 -14.06 -19.46
CA ASP A 178 6.03 -14.27 -18.04
C ASP A 178 5.04 -13.23 -17.51
N PHE A 179 4.16 -13.66 -16.62
CA PHE A 179 3.10 -12.82 -16.04
C PHE A 179 3.16 -12.85 -14.53
N VAL A 180 3.09 -11.69 -13.90
CA VAL A 180 2.94 -11.54 -12.45
C VAL A 180 1.57 -10.92 -12.18
N VAL A 181 0.65 -11.71 -11.62
CA VAL A 181 -0.72 -11.26 -11.34
C VAL A 181 -0.93 -11.11 -9.85
N ARG A 182 -1.28 -9.90 -9.41
CA ARG A 182 -1.64 -9.55 -8.04
C ARG A 182 -3.16 -9.74 -7.85
N ARG A 183 -3.57 -10.23 -6.68
CA ARG A 183 -4.97 -10.33 -6.28
C ARG A 183 -5.41 -9.10 -5.52
#